data_AF-A0A800F0A4-F1
#
_entry.id   AF-A0A800F0A4-F1
#
_cell.length_a   1.000
_cell.length_b   1.000
_cell.length_c   1.000
_cell.angle_alpha   90.00
_cell.angle_beta   90.00
_cell.angle_gamma   90.00
#
_symmetry.space_group_name_H-M   'P 1'
#
loop_
_entity.id
_entity.type
_entity.pdbx_description
1 polymer ?
#
loop_
_entity_poly.entity_id
_entity_poly.type
_entity_poly.pdbx_seq_one_letter_code
_entity_poly.pdbx_strand_id
1 'polypeptide(L)' 'MELYSIGENHIQRSMYLIHLGDWVSVFIAELRKIDAVEVNVIDYLKSELKKPFTA' A
#
# COMPACT_ATOMS: atom_id res chain seq x y z
N MET A 1 -0.67 12.63 17.82
CA MET A 1 -0.69 11.28 18.40
C MET A 1 0.57 10.59 17.93
N GLU A 2 1.37 10.05 18.83
CA GLU A 2 2.55 9.26 18.49
C GLU A 2 2.23 7.76 18.63
N LEU A 3 2.89 6.92 17.84
CA LEU A 3 2.68 5.46 17.81
C LEU A 3 3.98 4.75 18.17
N TYR A 4 3.91 3.83 19.13
CA TYR A 4 5.05 3.01 19.55
C TYR A 4 4.85 1.55 19.10
N SER A 5 5.92 0.93 18.61
CA SER A 5 5.91 -0.44 18.11
C SER A 5 6.23 -1.47 19.19
N ILE A 6 5.67 -2.67 19.03
CA ILE A 6 5.89 -3.80 19.95
C ILE A 6 6.91 -4.75 19.32
N GLY A 7 7.90 -5.20 20.11
CA GLY A 7 8.86 -6.22 19.69
C GLY A 7 10.24 -6.09 20.36
N GLU A 8 10.87 -7.23 20.61
CA GLU A 8 12.16 -7.31 21.31
C GLU A 8 13.32 -6.83 20.43
N ASN A 9 13.22 -7.03 19.12
CA ASN A 9 14.25 -6.64 18.16
C ASN A 9 13.70 -5.73 17.05
N HIS A 10 14.62 -5.16 16.27
CA HIS A 10 14.28 -4.21 15.21
C HIS A 10 13.33 -4.80 14.17
N ILE A 11 13.50 -6.07 13.80
CA ILE A 11 12.67 -6.72 12.79
C ILE A 11 11.23 -6.86 13.30
N GLN A 12 11.03 -7.34 14.53
CA GLN A 12 9.70 -7.47 15.12
C GLN A 12 8.97 -6.12 15.20
N ARG A 13 9.67 -5.07 15.64
CA ARG A 13 9.12 -3.72 15.70
C ARG A 13 8.74 -3.17 14.33
N SER A 14 9.56 -3.43 13.32
CA SER A 14 9.24 -3.05 11.93
C SER A 14 8.02 -3.81 11.41
N MET A 15 7.96 -5.13 11.63
CA MET A 15 6.82 -5.96 11.21
C MET A 15 5.52 -5.53 11.89
N TYR A 16 5.57 -5.15 13.17
CA TYR A 16 4.41 -4.59 13.87
C TYR A 16 3.85 -3.35 13.17
N LEU A 17 4.72 -2.39 12.82
CA LEU A 17 4.30 -1.16 12.14
C LEU A 17 3.81 -1.40 10.72
N ILE A 18 4.46 -2.31 9.99
CA ILE A 18 4.04 -2.71 8.64
C ILE A 18 2.63 -3.31 8.70
N HIS A 19 2.40 -4.31 9.56
CA HIS A 19 1.09 -4.94 9.69
C HIS A 19 0.00 -3.96 10.12
N LEU A 20 0.31 -3.04 11.03
CA LEU A 20 -0.64 -2.00 11.41
C LEU A 20 -0.96 -1.08 10.22
N GLY A 21 0.06 -0.62 9.48
CA GLY A 21 -0.11 0.23 8.31
C GLY A 21 -0.92 -0.45 7.20
N ASP A 22 -0.71 -1.74 6.98
CA ASP A 22 -1.47 -2.54 6.00
C ASP A 22 -2.96 -2.58 6.37
N TRP A 23 -3.29 -2.88 7.62
CA TRP A 23 -4.68 -2.90 8.10
C TRP A 23 -5.35 -1.53 8.02
N VAL A 24 -4.63 -0.47 8.38
CA VAL A 24 -5.12 0.91 8.25
C VAL A 24 -5.44 1.23 6.78
N SER A 25 -4.60 0.80 5.85
CA SER A 25 -4.80 1.03 4.41
C SER A 25 -6.07 0.33 3.89
N VAL A 26 -6.30 -0.92 4.31
CA VAL A 26 -7.54 -1.67 4.00
C VAL A 26 -8.77 -0.96 4.57
N PHE A 27 -8.72 -0.52 5.83
CA PHE A 27 -9.84 0.16 6.47
C PHE A 27 -10.18 1.50 5.78
N ILE A 28 -9.16 2.26 5.37
CA ILE A 28 -9.37 3.51 4.62
C ILE A 28 -10.02 3.22 3.25
N ALA A 29 -9.61 2.15 2.56
CA ALA A 29 -10.21 1.75 1.29
C ALA A 29 -11.69 1.39 1.46
N GLU A 30 -12.05 0.65 2.51
CA GLU A 30 -13.44 0.33 2.84
C GLU A 30 -14.27 1.59 3.13
N LEU A 31 -13.75 2.51 3.95
CA LEU A 31 -14.42 3.79 4.26
C LEU A 31 -14.66 4.64 3.00
N ARG A 32 -13.72 4.61 2.06
CA ARG A 32 -13.82 5.34 0.78
C ARG A 32 -14.57 4.57 -0.30
N LYS A 33 -14.95 3.32 -0.05
CA LYS A 33 -15.55 2.38 -1.02
C LYS A 33 -14.69 2.20 -2.28
N ILE A 34 -13.37 2.15 -2.09
CA ILE A 34 -12.37 1.92 -3.15
C ILE A 34 -11.86 0.49 -3.01
N ASP A 35 -11.58 -0.18 -4.12
CA ASP A 35 -10.93 -1.50 -4.09
C ASP A 35 -9.48 -1.35 -3.61
N ALA A 36 -9.17 -1.91 -2.43
CA ALA A 36 -7.84 -1.85 -1.83
C ALA A 36 -6.77 -2.62 -2.62
N VAL A 37 -7.18 -3.49 -3.56
CA VAL A 37 -6.31 -4.38 -4.35
C VAL A 37 -6.11 -3.84 -5.78
N GLU A 38 -6.70 -2.69 -6.12
CA GLU A 38 -6.94 -2.29 -7.51
C GLU A 38 -5.69 -2.38 -8.42
N VAL A 39 -5.72 -3.38 -9.30
CA VAL A 39 -4.68 -3.68 -10.31
C VAL A 39 -4.82 -2.76 -11.53
N ASN A 40 -5.95 -2.05 -11.67
CA ASN A 40 -6.27 -1.23 -12.84
C ASN A 40 -5.24 -0.12 -13.09
N VAL A 41 -4.66 0.47 -12.03
CA VAL A 41 -3.59 1.46 -12.16
C VAL A 41 -2.31 0.82 -12.68
N ILE A 42 -2.00 -0.41 -12.27
CA ILE A 42 -0.85 -1.15 -12.78
C ILE A 42 -1.03 -1.48 -14.26
N ASP A 43 -2.23 -1.90 -14.65
CA ASP A 43 -2.53 -2.19 -16.06
C ASP A 43 -2.53 -0.92 -16.91
N TYR A 44 -3.01 0.21 -16.38
CA TYR A 44 -2.86 1.52 -16.98
C TYR A 44 -1.38 1.88 -17.16
N LEU A 45 -0.55 1.81 -16.11
CA LEU A 45 0.88 2.12 -16.19
C LEU A 45 1.62 1.18 -17.16
N LYS A 46 1.31 -0.12 -17.16
CA LYS A 46 1.82 -1.08 -18.15
C LYS A 46 1.39 -0.73 -19.57
N SER A 47 0.18 -0.20 -19.76
CA SER A 47 -0.31 0.24 -21.07
C SER A 47 0.39 1.52 -21.54
N GLU A 48 0.66 2.47 -20.63
CA GLU A 48 1.43 3.68 -20.91
C GLU A 48 2.86 3.34 -21.30
N LEU A 49 3.51 2.39 -20.61
CA LEU A 49 4.85 1.91 -20.95
C LEU A 49 4.94 1.22 -22.32
N LYS A 50 3.83 0.66 -22.82
CA LYS A 50 3.78 0.02 -24.15
C LYS A 50 3.56 1.00 -25.29
N LYS A 51 3.20 2.26 -25.01
CA LYS A 51 3.02 3.27 -26.06
C LYS A 51 4.39 3.55 -26.71
N PRO A 52 4.50 3.50 -28.05
CA PRO A 52 5.72 3.90 -28.72
C PRO A 52 5.99 5.37 -28.44
N PHE A 53 7.26 5.70 -28.18
CA PHE A 53 7.71 7.08 -28.02
C PHE A 53 7.54 7.81 -29.35
N THR A 54 6.41 8.50 -29.53
CA THR A 54 6.23 9.47 -30.60
C THR A 54 6.85 10.78 -30.12
N ALA A 55 8.06 11.05 -30.63
CA ALA A 55 8.71 12.36 -30.59
C ALA A 55 8.02 13.33 -31.57
#